data_AF-A0A1Q7PBX1-F1
#
_entry.id   AF-A0A1Q7PBX1-F1
#
_cell.length_a   1.000
_cell.length_b   1.000
_cell.length_c   1.000
_cell.angle_alpha   90.00
_cell.angle_beta   90.00
_cell.angle_gamma   90.00
#
_symmetry.space_group_name_H-M   'P 1'
#
loop_
_entity.id
_entity.type
_entity.pdbx_description
1 polymer ?
#
loop_
_entity_poly.entity_id
_entity_poly.type
_entity_poly.pdbx_seq_one_letter_code
_entity_poly.pdbx_strand_id
1 'polypeptide(L)'
;MRAMWPIHGDVERSLMRMSLGQILYKTDDLSRAELKTRIEQALVAYRGAETRIRALSPPTSLRSDHEQYLAAVRLFQESAAEAIKMFKDGRDEHLLAAYPKSQEGSDKIREVGGKFWPNEFPPN
;
A
#
# COMPACT_ATOMS: atom_id res chain seq x y z
N MET A 1 4.00 -9.06 17.74
CA MET A 1 3.82 -8.20 16.54
C MET A 1 3.18 -6.84 16.80
N ARG A 2 2.99 -6.41 18.06
CA ARG A 2 2.34 -5.12 18.40
C ARG A 2 2.97 -3.89 17.73
N ALA A 3 4.29 -3.89 17.51
CA ALA A 3 5.01 -2.81 16.81
C ALA A 3 4.65 -2.69 15.31
N MET A 4 4.13 -3.76 14.69
CA MET A 4 3.72 -3.75 13.28
C MET A 4 2.32 -3.15 13.09
N TRP A 5 1.45 -3.21 14.10
CA TRP A 5 0.07 -2.73 14.02
C TRP A 5 -0.07 -1.25 13.62
N PRO A 6 0.66 -0.30 14.22
CA PRO A 6 0.59 1.10 13.77
C PRO A 6 1.09 1.29 12.34
N ILE A 7 2.10 0.51 11.92
CA ILE A 7 2.61 0.53 10.53
C ILE A 7 1.54 -0.01 9.58
N HIS A 8 0.86 -1.09 9.97
CA HIS A 8 -0.22 -1.67 9.20
C HIS A 8 -1.37 -0.68 8.99
N GLY A 9 -1.84 -0.04 10.04
CA GLY A 9 -2.86 1.00 9.93
C GLY A 9 -2.46 2.17 9.03
N ASP A 10 -1.18 2.56 9.01
CA ASP A 10 -0.69 3.59 8.06
C ASP A 10 -0.73 3.12 6.61
N VAL A 11 -0.31 1.88 6.35
CA VAL A 11 -0.33 1.27 5.02
C VAL A 11 -1.76 1.16 4.51
N GLU A 12 -2.69 0.62 5.31
CA GLU A 12 -4.09 0.48 4.92
C GLU A 12 -4.76 1.82 4.66
N ARG A 13 -4.57 2.81 5.55
CA ARG A 13 -5.12 4.16 5.32
C ARG A 13 -4.61 4.78 4.04
N SER A 14 -3.33 4.58 3.71
CA SER A 14 -2.71 5.11 2.50
C SER A 14 -3.25 4.42 1.25
N LEU A 15 -3.41 3.10 1.32
CA LEU A 15 -4.03 2.29 0.27
C LEU A 15 -5.46 2.74 0.00
N MET A 16 -6.31 2.82 1.03
CA MET A 16 -7.70 3.25 0.88
C MET A 16 -7.81 4.67 0.29
N ARG A 17 -6.99 5.62 0.77
CA ARG A 17 -6.98 6.99 0.25
C ARG A 17 -6.56 7.05 -1.21
N MET A 18 -5.57 6.25 -1.61
CA MET A 18 -5.12 6.16 -3.01
C MET A 18 -6.20 5.55 -3.89
N SER A 19 -6.77 4.40 -3.51
CA SER A 19 -7.83 3.72 -4.28
C SER A 19 -9.08 4.59 -4.41
N LEU A 20 -9.53 5.24 -3.32
CA LEU A 20 -10.64 6.18 -3.37
C LEU A 20 -10.33 7.38 -4.25
N GLY A 21 -9.09 7.89 -4.21
CA GLY A 21 -8.64 8.94 -5.13
C GLY A 21 -8.75 8.53 -6.59
N GLN A 22 -8.33 7.30 -6.93
CA GLN A 22 -8.44 6.78 -8.30
C GLN A 22 -9.91 6.64 -8.74
N ILE A 23 -10.79 6.16 -7.87
CA ILE A 23 -12.24 6.07 -8.15
C ILE A 23 -12.81 7.46 -8.42
N LEU A 24 -12.59 8.42 -7.52
CA LEU A 24 -13.11 9.78 -7.66
C LEU A 24 -12.55 10.49 -8.90
N TYR A 25 -11.29 10.24 -9.27
CA TYR A 25 -10.74 10.76 -10.52
C TYR A 25 -11.45 10.20 -11.74
N LYS A 26 -11.78 8.89 -11.74
CA LYS A 26 -12.49 8.25 -12.85
C LYS A 26 -13.97 8.63 -12.94
N THR A 27 -14.55 9.16 -11.87
CA THR A 27 -15.93 9.67 -11.83
C THR A 27 -16.00 11.19 -11.96
N ASP A 28 -14.89 11.86 -12.30
CA ASP A 28 -14.77 13.32 -12.43
C ASP A 28 -15.08 14.11 -11.13
N ASP A 29 -15.08 13.43 -9.98
CA ASP A 29 -15.29 14.03 -8.64
C ASP A 29 -13.99 14.53 -8.00
N LEU A 30 -12.85 14.35 -8.67
CA LEU A 30 -11.54 14.70 -8.16
C LEU A 30 -10.59 15.12 -9.29
N SER A 31 -9.91 16.24 -9.11
CA SER A 31 -9.01 16.77 -10.13
C SER A 31 -7.75 15.91 -10.29
N ARG A 32 -7.17 15.96 -11.50
CA ARG A 32 -5.87 15.32 -11.79
C ARG A 32 -4.76 15.76 -10.82
N ALA A 33 -4.77 17.02 -10.38
CA ALA A 33 -3.80 17.54 -9.44
C ALA A 33 -3.98 16.93 -8.03
N GLU A 34 -5.21 16.82 -7.55
CA GLU A 34 -5.52 16.16 -6.29
C GLU A 34 -5.17 14.67 -6.32
N LEU A 35 -5.37 13.99 -7.46
CA LEU A 35 -5.00 12.58 -7.61
C LEU A 35 -3.49 12.42 -7.46
N LYS A 36 -2.72 13.29 -8.14
CA LYS A 36 -1.26 13.30 -8.04
C LYS A 36 -0.81 13.44 -6.59
N THR A 37 -1.36 14.41 -5.87
CA THR A 37 -1.03 14.62 -4.44
C THR A 37 -1.33 13.38 -3.60
N ARG A 38 -2.48 12.72 -3.79
CA ARG A 38 -2.82 11.51 -3.03
C ARG A 38 -1.87 10.35 -3.32
N ILE A 39 -1.49 10.13 -4.58
CA ILE A 39 -0.56 9.06 -4.96
C ILE A 39 0.85 9.35 -4.43
N GLU A 40 1.30 10.61 -4.49
CA GLU A 40 2.60 11.02 -3.94
C GLU A 40 2.65 10.82 -2.42
N GLN A 41 1.59 11.19 -1.70
CA GLN A 41 1.46 10.95 -0.27
C GLN A 41 1.47 9.46 0.07
N ALA A 42 0.75 8.64 -0.70
CA ALA A 42 0.75 7.19 -0.53
C ALA A 42 2.16 6.60 -0.72
N LEU A 43 2.88 7.02 -1.77
CA LEU A 43 4.25 6.57 -2.01
C LEU A 43 5.20 6.92 -0.85
N VAL A 44 5.09 8.14 -0.31
CA VAL A 44 5.85 8.56 0.89
C VAL A 44 5.52 7.67 2.09
N ALA A 45 4.24 7.41 2.33
CA ALA A 45 3.79 6.57 3.43
C ALA A 45 4.31 5.12 3.31
N TYR A 46 4.26 4.52 2.11
CA TYR A 46 4.77 3.17 1.88
C TYR A 46 6.29 3.07 2.06
N ARG A 47 7.05 4.06 1.58
CA ARG A 47 8.51 4.12 1.82
C ARG A 47 8.83 4.23 3.31
N GLY A 48 8.11 5.11 4.02
CA GLY A 48 8.24 5.24 5.47
C GLY A 48 7.84 3.97 6.23
N ALA A 49 6.83 3.23 5.74
CA ALA A 49 6.46 1.93 6.29
C ALA A 49 7.57 0.90 6.07
N GLU A 50 8.13 0.78 4.86
CA GLU A 50 9.26 -0.12 4.58
C GLU A 50 10.45 0.16 5.52
N THR A 51 10.85 1.42 5.68
CA THR A 51 11.95 1.79 6.58
C THR A 51 11.67 1.33 8.02
N ARG A 52 10.46 1.59 8.53
CA ARG A 52 10.07 1.18 9.89
C ARG A 52 10.01 -0.34 10.05
N ILE A 53 9.49 -1.07 9.05
CA ILE A 53 9.41 -2.53 9.05
C ILE A 53 10.81 -3.13 9.13
N ARG A 54 11.74 -2.65 8.30
CA ARG A 54 13.13 -3.13 8.28
C ARG A 54 13.87 -2.89 9.60
N ALA A 55 13.49 -1.84 10.34
CA ALA A 55 14.06 -1.55 11.65
C ALA A 55 13.53 -2.48 12.75
N LEU A 56 12.47 -3.26 12.50
CA LEU A 56 11.98 -4.25 13.45
C LEU A 56 12.88 -5.49 13.44
N SER A 57 13.13 -6.04 14.63
CA SER A 57 13.79 -7.34 14.80
C SER A 57 12.75 -8.41 15.16
N PRO A 58 12.14 -9.10 14.18
CA PRO A 58 11.17 -10.14 14.47
C PRO A 58 11.85 -11.38 15.08
N PRO A 59 11.17 -12.10 15.99
CA PRO A 59 11.58 -13.45 16.39
C PRO A 59 11.72 -14.35 15.15
N THR A 60 12.60 -15.36 15.21
CA THR A 60 12.85 -16.28 14.09
C THR A 60 11.57 -16.90 13.52
N SER A 61 10.62 -17.26 14.39
CA SER A 61 9.33 -17.84 13.99
C SER A 61 8.47 -16.91 13.11
N LEU A 62 8.71 -15.59 13.15
CA LEU A 62 7.95 -14.59 12.40
C LEU A 62 8.75 -13.95 11.27
N ARG A 63 9.97 -14.43 11.01
CA ARG A 63 10.85 -13.82 10.00
C ARG A 63 10.26 -13.92 8.59
N SER A 64 9.74 -15.10 8.22
CA SER A 64 9.13 -15.28 6.90
C SER A 64 7.91 -14.39 6.71
N ASP A 65 7.02 -14.32 7.70
CA ASP A 65 5.84 -13.46 7.65
C ASP A 65 6.23 -11.97 7.60
N HIS A 66 7.27 -11.56 8.34
CA HIS A 66 7.81 -10.19 8.29
C HIS A 66 8.33 -9.82 6.89
N GLU A 67 9.06 -10.74 6.25
CA GLU A 67 9.56 -10.57 4.89
C GLU A 67 8.42 -10.52 3.85
N GLN A 68 7.38 -11.34 4.02
CA GLN A 68 6.19 -11.31 3.17
C GLN A 68 5.42 -10.00 3.31
N TYR A 69 5.28 -9.48 4.53
CA TYR A 69 4.67 -8.18 4.76
C TYR A 69 5.48 -7.06 4.09
N LEU A 70 6.81 -7.11 4.21
CA LEU A 70 7.70 -6.17 3.54
C LEU A 70 7.57 -6.23 2.01
N ALA A 71 7.44 -7.43 1.44
CA ALA A 71 7.19 -7.61 0.01
C ALA A 71 5.85 -6.99 -0.42
N ALA A 72 4.80 -7.14 0.38
CA ALA A 72 3.51 -6.51 0.12
C ALA A 72 3.60 -4.97 0.10
N VAL A 73 4.33 -4.38 1.05
CA VAL A 73 4.58 -2.92 1.08
C VAL A 73 5.33 -2.44 -0.16
N ARG A 74 6.27 -3.22 -0.69
CA ARG A 74 6.99 -2.88 -1.93
C ARG A 74 6.07 -2.92 -3.15
N LEU A 75 5.14 -3.87 -3.24
CA LEU A 75 4.15 -3.90 -4.32
C LEU A 75 3.29 -2.62 -4.35
N PHE A 76 2.92 -2.08 -3.19
CA PHE A 76 2.22 -0.80 -3.12
C PHE A 76 3.10 0.38 -3.56
N GLN A 77 4.39 0.38 -3.22
CA GLN A 77 5.33 1.39 -3.72
C GLN A 77 5.44 1.34 -5.24
N GLU A 78 5.58 0.15 -5.81
CA GLU A 78 5.65 -0.04 -7.25
C GLU A 78 4.35 0.37 -7.95
N SER A 79 3.20 0.05 -7.35
CA SER A 79 1.88 0.50 -7.82
C SER A 79 1.79 2.03 -7.84
N ALA A 80 2.14 2.70 -6.74
CA ALA A 80 2.12 4.16 -6.67
C ALA A 80 3.12 4.80 -7.64
N ALA A 81 4.34 4.24 -7.76
CA ALA A 81 5.34 4.72 -8.68
C ALA A 81 4.92 4.56 -10.15
N GLU A 82 4.23 3.47 -10.49
CA GLU A 82 3.65 3.25 -11.81
C GLU A 82 2.55 4.29 -12.08
N ALA A 83 1.61 4.46 -11.14
CA ALA A 83 0.51 5.42 -11.27
C ALA A 83 1.01 6.87 -11.42
N ILE A 84 2.13 7.24 -10.80
CA ILE A 84 2.73 8.58 -10.94
C ILE A 84 3.16 8.88 -12.39
N LYS A 85 3.51 7.86 -13.19
CA LYS A 85 3.96 8.06 -14.57
C LYS A 85 2.90 8.72 -15.45
N MET A 86 1.62 8.46 -15.17
CA MET A 86 0.47 9.14 -15.77
C MET A 86 0.61 10.68 -15.75
N PHE A 87 1.19 11.26 -14.69
CA PHE A 87 1.35 12.71 -14.58
C PHE A 87 2.52 13.25 -15.41
N LYS A 88 3.45 12.38 -15.80
CA LYS A 88 4.61 12.75 -16.61
C LYS A 88 4.28 12.74 -18.09
N ASP A 89 3.56 11.74 -18.57
CA ASP A 89 3.29 11.54 -20.00
C ASP A 89 1.81 11.62 -20.39
N GLY A 90 0.90 11.83 -19.43
CA GLY A 90 -0.52 12.02 -19.70
C GLY A 90 -1.31 10.73 -19.96
N ARG A 91 -0.69 9.56 -19.79
CA ARG A 91 -1.30 8.26 -20.11
C ARG A 91 -2.00 7.63 -18.91
N ASP A 92 -3.32 7.54 -18.98
CA ASP A 92 -4.17 6.91 -17.96
C ASP A 92 -3.92 5.40 -17.81
N GLU A 93 -3.31 4.75 -18.81
CA GLU A 93 -2.92 3.34 -18.80
C GLU A 93 -2.00 2.98 -17.63
N HIS A 94 -1.25 3.96 -17.11
CA HIS A 94 -0.42 3.78 -15.92
C HIS A 94 -1.25 3.45 -14.67
N LEU A 95 -2.51 3.89 -14.57
CA LEU A 95 -3.41 3.48 -13.48
C LEU A 95 -3.81 2.01 -13.62
N LEU A 96 -4.06 1.55 -14.85
CA LEU A 96 -4.38 0.15 -15.14
C LEU A 96 -3.17 -0.77 -14.88
N ALA A 97 -1.97 -0.33 -15.28
CA ALA A 97 -0.73 -1.08 -15.03
C ALA A 97 -0.32 -1.12 -13.55
N ALA A 98 -0.74 -0.12 -12.77
CA ALA A 98 -0.50 -0.06 -11.32
C ALA A 98 -1.42 -1.00 -10.54
N TYR A 99 -2.65 -1.24 -11.03
CA TYR A 99 -3.69 -1.98 -10.31
C TYR A 99 -3.28 -3.41 -9.91
N PRO A 100 -2.72 -4.27 -10.80
CA PRO A 100 -2.34 -5.63 -10.43
C PRO A 100 -1.37 -5.70 -9.25
N LYS A 101 -0.44 -4.74 -9.14
CA LYS A 101 0.52 -4.68 -8.02
C LYS A 101 -0.18 -4.32 -6.72
N SER A 102 -1.11 -3.37 -6.77
CA SER A 102 -1.93 -3.02 -5.59
C SER A 102 -2.79 -4.19 -5.13
N GLN A 103 -3.36 -4.95 -6.08
CA GLN A 103 -4.14 -6.14 -5.78
C GLN A 103 -3.28 -7.22 -5.12
N GLU A 104 -2.15 -7.57 -5.73
CA GLU A 104 -1.22 -8.55 -5.19
C GLU A 104 -0.71 -8.17 -3.79
N GLY A 105 -0.38 -6.89 -3.57
CA GLY A 105 0.01 -6.37 -2.25
C GLY A 105 -1.10 -6.51 -1.22
N SER A 106 -2.35 -6.24 -1.61
CA SER A 106 -3.52 -6.38 -0.72
C SER A 106 -3.76 -7.82 -0.34
N ASP A 107 -3.63 -8.75 -1.29
CA ASP A 107 -3.82 -10.18 -1.04
C ASP A 107 -2.73 -10.73 -0.12
N LYS A 108 -1.46 -10.31 -0.31
CA LYS A 108 -0.37 -10.67 0.61
C LYS A 108 -0.54 -10.08 2.01
N ILE A 109 -0.94 -8.81 2.14
CA ILE A 109 -1.26 -8.25 3.47
C ILE A 109 -2.40 -9.03 4.11
N ARG A 110 -3.42 -9.44 3.35
CA ARG A 110 -4.55 -10.19 3.91
C ARG A 110 -4.08 -11.53 4.49
N GLU A 111 -3.27 -12.25 3.73
CA GLU A 111 -2.73 -13.54 4.16
C GLU A 111 -1.85 -13.42 5.42
N VAL A 112 -0.92 -12.47 5.41
CA VAL A 112 0.05 -12.30 6.51
C VAL A 112 -0.60 -11.64 7.74
N GLY A 113 -1.50 -10.68 7.52
CA GLY A 113 -2.24 -9.99 8.58
C GLY A 113 -3.08 -10.94 9.41
N GLY A 114 -3.73 -11.93 8.78
CA GLY A 114 -4.48 -12.97 9.49
C GLY A 114 -3.60 -13.86 10.38
N LYS A 115 -2.31 -14.02 10.05
CA LYS A 115 -1.33 -14.74 10.89
C LYS A 115 -0.84 -13.88 12.06
N PHE A 116 -0.65 -12.58 11.83
CA PHE A 116 -0.18 -11.65 12.87
C PHE A 116 -1.25 -11.29 13.90
N TRP A 117 -2.51 -11.17 13.48
CA TRP A 117 -3.61 -10.71 14.30
C TRP A 117 -4.89 -11.53 14.05
N PRO A 118 -4.91 -12.82 14.39
CA PRO A 118 -6.02 -13.73 14.04
C PRO A 118 -7.37 -13.33 14.65
N ASN A 119 -7.38 -12.52 15.72
CA ASN A 119 -8.59 -12.03 16.38
C ASN A 119 -8.91 -10.56 16.07
N GLU A 120 -8.07 -9.86 15.29
CA GLU A 120 -8.21 -8.43 15.00
C GLU A 120 -8.23 -8.14 13.50
N PHE A 121 -7.84 -9.10 12.65
CA PHE A 121 -7.70 -8.92 11.21
C PHE A 121 -8.19 -10.16 10.40
N PRO A 122 -9.07 -9.99 9.39
CA PRO A 122 -9.65 -8.72 8.95
C PRO A 122 -10.59 -8.13 10.03
N PRO A 123 -10.73 -6.80 10.11
CA PRO A 123 -11.63 -6.17 11.06
C PRO A 123 -13.08 -6.59 10.77
N ASN A 124 -13.82 -6.92 11.83
CA ASN A 124 -15.26 -7.21 11.78
C ASN A 124 -16.09 -5.98 11.40
#